data_AF-F2L4M2-F1
#
_entry.id   AF-F2L4M2-F1
#
_cell.length_a   1.000
_cell.length_b   1.000
_cell.length_c   1.000
_cell.angle_alpha   90.00
_cell.angle_beta   90.00
_cell.angle_gamma   90.00
#
_symmetry.space_group_name_H-M   'P 1'
#
loop_
_entity.id
_entity.type
_entity.pdbx_description
1 polymer ?
#
loop_
_entity_poly.entity_id
_entity_poly.type
_entity_poly.pdbx_seq_one_letter_code
_entity_poly.pdbx_strand_id
1 'polypeptide(L)'
;MRWLGLCKTGTVMDYRPVLFLEEGGGYAVVRSRSGRSAVVRVERGKQCVGVSREVALLLYPELGWEHMPVEAPFQIERADPVKATRVVMRVPFGIGEVVVRRQLLGYPIYEGAIALEFMDHIEFGEVVHVEPRDFSVVAEDTALRLVEVPVEENEIVYARRR
;
A
#
# COMPACT_ATOMS: atom_id res chain seq x y z
N MET A 1 10.25 1.10 20.89
CA MET A 1 9.65 2.11 20.00
C MET A 1 10.78 2.74 19.19
N ARG A 2 10.63 2.91 17.88
CA ARG A 2 11.66 3.41 16.96
C ARG A 2 11.14 4.65 16.25
N TRP A 3 11.97 5.69 16.14
CA TRP A 3 11.64 6.87 15.35
C TRP A 3 11.98 6.59 13.90
N LEU A 4 10.98 6.75 13.02
CA LEU A 4 11.12 6.50 11.58
C LEU A 4 10.49 7.65 10.80
N GLY A 5 11.18 8.08 9.76
CA GLY A 5 10.65 8.98 8.73
C GLY A 5 10.11 8.21 7.52
N LEU A 6 9.73 8.98 6.50
CA LEU A 6 9.39 8.41 5.19
C LEU A 6 10.62 7.89 4.47
N CYS A 7 10.50 6.70 3.91
CA CYS A 7 11.40 6.19 2.90
C CYS A 7 10.74 6.37 1.53
N LYS A 8 11.23 7.37 0.76
CA LYS A 8 10.72 7.67 -0.58
C LYS A 8 11.54 6.90 -1.61
N THR A 9 10.93 5.90 -2.22
CA THR A 9 11.57 5.06 -3.23
C THR A 9 11.38 5.58 -4.66
N GLY A 10 10.35 6.42 -4.89
CA GLY A 10 9.98 6.87 -6.24
C GLY A 10 9.37 5.77 -7.09
N THR A 11 8.86 4.70 -6.45
CA THR A 11 8.27 3.53 -7.11
C THR A 11 6.90 3.23 -6.52
N VAL A 12 6.20 2.24 -7.08
CA VAL A 12 4.92 1.74 -6.53
C VAL A 12 5.01 1.33 -5.05
N MET A 13 6.21 1.03 -4.54
CA MET A 13 6.45 0.67 -3.13
C MET A 13 6.09 1.79 -2.14
N ASP A 14 6.09 3.06 -2.57
CA ASP A 14 5.69 4.18 -1.72
C ASP A 14 4.20 4.10 -1.33
N TYR A 15 3.40 3.41 -2.16
CA TYR A 15 1.95 3.26 -2.02
C TYR A 15 1.55 1.86 -1.51
N ARG A 16 2.48 1.15 -0.87
CA ARG A 16 2.25 -0.19 -0.32
C ARG A 16 2.54 -0.21 1.18
N PRO A 17 1.87 -1.08 1.96
CA PRO A 17 2.17 -1.25 3.38
C PRO A 17 3.56 -1.86 3.61
N VAL A 18 4.62 -1.04 3.58
CA VAL A 18 6.01 -1.49 3.62
C VAL A 18 6.82 -0.77 4.69
N LEU A 19 7.59 -1.56 5.43
CA LEU A 19 8.61 -1.10 6.37
C LEU A 19 9.98 -1.42 5.78
N PHE A 20 10.81 -0.39 5.61
CA PHE A 20 12.17 -0.52 5.07
C PHE A 20 13.16 -0.56 6.21
N LEU A 21 13.86 -1.67 6.37
CA LEU A 21 14.91 -1.88 7.38
C LEU A 21 16.24 -2.28 6.73
N GLU A 22 17.33 -2.22 7.50
CA GLU A 22 18.66 -2.64 7.04
C GLU A 22 18.67 -4.11 6.58
N GLU A 23 17.90 -4.94 7.28
CA GLU A 23 17.61 -6.33 6.94
C GLU A 23 16.11 -6.47 6.62
N GLY A 24 15.82 -7.04 5.44
CA GLY A 24 14.45 -7.32 5.02
C GLY A 24 14.00 -8.72 5.41
N GLY A 25 12.70 -8.98 5.32
CA GLY A 25 12.14 -10.32 5.41
C GLY A 25 10.92 -10.43 6.33
N GLY A 26 9.93 -11.19 5.85
CA GLY A 26 8.71 -11.48 6.61
C GLY A 26 7.79 -10.26 6.74
N TYR A 27 7.07 -10.22 7.85
CA TYR A 27 6.03 -9.24 8.11
C TYR A 27 6.14 -8.70 9.52
N ALA A 28 5.63 -7.49 9.72
CA ALA A 28 5.55 -6.85 11.02
C ALA A 28 4.18 -6.21 11.24
N VAL A 29 3.75 -6.12 12.50
CA VAL A 29 2.71 -5.19 12.93
C VAL A 29 3.42 -3.91 13.36
N VAL A 30 3.08 -2.82 12.69
CA VAL A 30 3.50 -1.47 13.07
C VAL A 30 2.35 -0.78 13.79
N ARG A 31 2.62 -0.19 14.96
CA ARG A 31 1.64 0.57 15.75
C ARG A 31 2.09 2.00 15.96
N SER A 32 1.17 2.94 15.80
CA SER A 32 1.35 4.34 16.17
C SER A 32 1.18 4.54 17.68
N ARG A 33 1.57 5.71 18.16
CA ARG A 33 1.31 6.13 19.55
C ARG A 33 -0.19 6.29 19.85
N SER A 34 -1.00 6.60 18.84
CA SER A 34 -2.46 6.71 18.98
C SER A 34 -3.17 5.36 19.03
N GLY A 35 -2.44 4.25 18.91
CA GLY A 35 -2.98 2.89 18.98
C GLY A 35 -3.44 2.34 17.63
N ARG A 36 -3.30 3.10 16.54
CA ARG A 36 -3.55 2.58 15.19
C ARG A 36 -2.49 1.55 14.83
N SER A 37 -2.87 0.55 14.05
CA SER A 37 -1.94 -0.50 13.64
C SER A 37 -2.17 -0.93 12.21
N ALA A 38 -1.09 -1.33 11.55
CA ALA A 38 -1.13 -1.97 10.24
C ALA A 38 -0.13 -3.13 10.20
N VAL A 39 -0.46 -4.17 9.46
CA VAL A 39 0.52 -5.17 9.02
C VAL A 39 1.23 -4.68 7.77
N VAL A 40 2.54 -4.83 7.80
CA VAL A 40 3.44 -4.40 6.73
C VAL A 40 4.36 -5.53 6.33
N ARG A 41 4.77 -5.51 5.07
CA ARG A 41 5.90 -6.33 4.61
C ARG A 41 7.20 -5.64 4.99
N VAL A 42 8.16 -6.40 5.50
CA VAL A 42 9.48 -5.88 5.83
C VAL A 42 10.40 -6.07 4.63
N GLU A 43 10.81 -4.96 4.03
CA GLU A 43 11.69 -4.95 2.87
C GLU A 43 13.07 -4.42 3.24
N ARG A 44 14.08 -4.88 2.51
CA ARG A 44 15.44 -4.37 2.69
C ARG A 44 15.53 -2.97 2.10
N GLY A 45 15.70 -1.98 2.95
CA GLY A 45 15.94 -0.59 2.60
C GLY A 45 17.29 -0.42 1.90
N LYS A 46 17.29 -0.25 0.57
CA LYS A 46 18.52 -0.01 -0.19
C LYS A 46 19.07 1.41 0.02
N GLN A 47 18.19 2.38 0.19
CA GLN A 47 18.51 3.81 0.20
C GLN A 47 18.07 4.53 1.48
N CYS A 48 17.17 3.93 2.26
CA CYS A 48 16.65 4.50 3.49
C CYS A 48 16.11 3.42 4.44
N VAL A 49 16.05 3.78 5.72
CA VAL A 49 15.35 3.03 6.77
C VAL A 49 14.17 3.89 7.22
N GLY A 50 12.96 3.36 7.13
CA GLY A 50 11.76 4.16 7.30
C GLY A 50 10.49 3.40 6.93
N VAL A 51 9.39 4.13 6.81
CA VAL A 51 8.09 3.60 6.38
C VAL A 51 7.73 4.14 5.00
N SER A 52 6.96 3.36 4.23
CA SER A 52 6.29 3.85 3.01
C SER A 52 5.35 5.03 3.32
N ARG A 53 4.99 5.81 2.29
CA ARG A 53 3.95 6.86 2.40
C ARG A 53 2.62 6.28 2.86
N GLU A 54 2.24 5.12 2.35
CA GLU A 54 1.01 4.43 2.73
C GLU A 54 0.93 4.18 4.24
N VAL A 55 1.95 3.53 4.82
CA VAL A 55 2.00 3.27 6.27
C VAL A 55 1.99 4.55 7.09
N ALA A 56 2.71 5.58 6.63
CA ALA A 56 2.77 6.86 7.32
C ALA A 56 1.39 7.53 7.39
N LEU A 57 0.65 7.54 6.28
CA LEU A 57 -0.70 8.11 6.20
C LEU A 57 -1.74 7.27 6.96
N LEU A 58 -1.63 5.95 6.94
CA LEU A 58 -2.53 5.07 7.71
C LEU A 58 -2.39 5.31 9.22
N LEU A 59 -1.16 5.41 9.70
CA LEU A 59 -0.86 5.44 11.14
C LEU A 59 -0.80 6.84 11.74
N TYR A 60 -0.51 7.85 10.93
CA TYR A 60 -0.34 9.25 11.33
C TYR A 60 -0.86 10.22 10.24
N PRO A 61 -2.15 10.17 9.83
CA PRO A 61 -2.66 11.04 8.78
C PRO A 61 -2.57 12.53 9.11
N GLU A 62 -2.52 12.88 10.40
CA GLU A 62 -2.47 14.25 10.89
C GLU A 62 -1.12 14.95 10.65
N LEU A 63 -0.06 14.20 10.32
CA LEU A 63 1.30 14.74 10.26
C LEU A 63 1.71 15.31 8.89
N GLY A 64 0.84 15.27 7.88
CA GLY A 64 1.10 15.95 6.60
C GLY A 64 2.35 15.45 5.87
N TRP A 65 2.57 14.13 5.89
CA TRP A 65 3.77 13.42 5.42
C TRP A 65 4.24 13.77 3.98
N GLU A 66 3.38 14.29 3.12
CA GLU A 66 3.71 14.58 1.72
C GLU A 66 4.79 15.67 1.54
N HIS A 67 4.76 16.70 2.39
CA HIS A 67 5.48 17.95 2.15
C HIS A 67 6.53 18.31 3.20
N MET A 68 6.69 17.51 4.25
CA MET A 68 7.61 17.83 5.36
C MET A 68 8.52 16.65 5.71
N PRO A 69 9.79 16.88 6.07
CA PRO A 69 10.66 15.85 6.62
C PRO A 69 10.26 15.62 8.09
N VAL A 70 9.23 14.79 8.29
CA VAL A 70 8.71 14.43 9.61
C VAL A 70 9.28 13.06 10.02
N GLU A 71 9.46 12.86 11.32
CA GLU A 71 9.65 11.53 11.91
C GLU A 71 8.61 11.32 13.02
N ALA A 72 8.17 10.07 13.18
CA ALA A 72 7.21 9.69 14.20
C ALA A 72 7.65 8.39 14.91
N PRO A 73 7.21 8.16 16.15
CA PRO A 73 7.53 6.94 16.86
C PRO A 73 6.64 5.77 16.40
N PHE A 74 7.23 4.61 16.13
CA PHE A 74 6.53 3.38 15.79
C PHE A 74 6.90 2.26 16.75
N GLN A 75 5.91 1.48 17.19
CA GLN A 75 6.13 0.19 17.82
C GLN A 75 6.09 -0.88 16.73
N ILE A 76 7.10 -1.75 16.68
CA ILE A 76 7.30 -2.72 15.61
C ILE A 76 7.41 -4.10 16.26
N GLU A 77 6.55 -5.01 15.85
CA GLU A 77 6.53 -6.39 16.33
C GLU A 77 6.44 -7.33 15.13
N ARG A 78 7.04 -8.53 15.23
CA ARG A 78 6.93 -9.53 14.18
C ARG A 78 5.47 -9.96 14.01
N ALA A 79 5.07 -10.16 12.76
CA ALA A 79 3.75 -10.63 12.41
C ALA A 79 3.80 -11.92 11.59
N ASP A 80 2.71 -12.67 11.67
CA ASP A 80 2.44 -13.82 10.81
C ASP A 80 1.04 -13.64 10.20
N PRO A 81 0.92 -12.92 9.07
CA PRO A 81 -0.37 -12.63 8.46
C PRO A 81 -0.98 -13.89 7.86
N VAL A 82 -2.30 -13.85 7.73
CA VAL A 82 -3.06 -14.92 7.10
C VAL A 82 -3.14 -14.70 5.59
N LYS A 83 -3.21 -15.80 4.84
CA LYS A 83 -3.43 -15.73 3.40
C LYS A 83 -4.86 -15.29 3.12
N ALA A 84 -5.02 -14.35 2.21
CA ALA A 84 -6.32 -13.98 1.69
C ALA A 84 -6.93 -15.18 0.94
N THR A 85 -8.15 -15.56 1.29
CA THR A 85 -8.92 -16.56 0.53
C THR A 85 -9.61 -15.91 -0.66
N ARG A 86 -10.07 -14.67 -0.50
CA ARG A 86 -10.80 -13.94 -1.54
C ARG A 86 -10.53 -12.45 -1.48
N VAL A 87 -10.36 -11.83 -2.64
CA VAL A 87 -10.27 -10.38 -2.79
C VAL A 87 -11.16 -9.93 -3.94
N VAL A 88 -11.98 -8.91 -3.69
CA VAL A 88 -12.77 -8.24 -4.72
C VAL A 88 -12.19 -6.86 -4.94
N MET A 89 -11.86 -6.54 -6.18
CA MET A 89 -11.25 -5.26 -6.54
C MET A 89 -12.00 -4.60 -7.67
N ARG A 90 -12.09 -3.27 -7.61
CA ARG A 90 -12.40 -2.42 -8.75
C ARG A 90 -11.10 -1.95 -9.37
N VAL A 91 -10.96 -2.11 -10.68
CA VAL A 91 -9.73 -1.74 -11.40
C VAL A 91 -10.06 -0.96 -12.67
N PRO A 92 -9.17 -0.04 -13.11
CA PRO A 92 -9.23 0.56 -14.43
C PRO A 92 -9.34 -0.49 -15.54
N PHE A 93 -10.03 -0.11 -16.61
CA PHE A 93 -10.15 -0.95 -17.81
C PHE A 93 -8.78 -1.35 -18.36
N GLY A 94 -8.62 -2.62 -18.75
CA GLY A 94 -7.37 -3.17 -19.27
C GLY A 94 -6.42 -3.78 -18.22
N ILE A 95 -6.68 -3.58 -16.92
CA ILE A 95 -5.90 -4.23 -15.85
C ILE A 95 -6.49 -5.61 -15.54
N GLY A 96 -5.81 -6.65 -16.03
CA GLY A 96 -6.19 -8.05 -15.81
C GLY A 96 -5.66 -8.67 -14.52
N GLU A 97 -6.18 -9.85 -14.19
CA GLU A 97 -5.82 -10.60 -12.96
C GLU A 97 -4.32 -10.88 -12.85
N VAL A 98 -3.67 -11.24 -13.95
CA VAL A 98 -2.23 -11.54 -13.97
C VAL A 98 -1.40 -10.34 -13.50
N VAL A 99 -1.79 -9.13 -13.92
CA VAL A 99 -1.12 -7.89 -13.53
C VAL A 99 -1.33 -7.65 -12.03
N VAL A 100 -2.58 -7.73 -11.57
CA VAL A 100 -2.93 -7.55 -10.15
C VAL A 100 -2.19 -8.55 -9.27
N ARG A 101 -2.25 -9.85 -9.60
CA ARG A 101 -1.62 -10.92 -8.83
C ARG A 101 -0.11 -10.72 -8.75
N ARG A 102 0.57 -10.52 -9.88
CA ARG A 102 2.02 -10.30 -9.91
C ARG A 102 2.45 -9.15 -9.00
N GLN A 103 1.64 -8.09 -8.95
CA GLN A 103 1.96 -6.92 -8.17
C GLN A 103 1.67 -7.08 -6.69
N LEU A 104 0.53 -7.66 -6.33
CA LEU A 104 0.09 -7.71 -4.93
C LEU A 104 0.57 -8.95 -4.18
N LEU A 105 1.09 -9.96 -4.87
CA LEU A 105 1.57 -11.20 -4.26
C LEU A 105 2.54 -10.95 -3.11
N GLY A 106 2.19 -11.49 -1.94
CA GLY A 106 2.93 -11.38 -0.71
C GLY A 106 2.92 -9.99 -0.08
N TYR A 107 2.07 -9.06 -0.53
CA TYR A 107 1.87 -7.77 0.12
C TYR A 107 0.58 -7.79 0.97
N PRO A 108 0.60 -7.13 2.15
CA PRO A 108 -0.62 -6.90 2.92
C PRO A 108 -1.60 -6.06 2.10
N ILE A 109 -2.88 -6.38 2.20
CA ILE A 109 -3.97 -5.68 1.52
C ILE A 109 -5.07 -5.30 2.52
N TYR A 110 -5.70 -4.15 2.27
CA TYR A 110 -6.79 -3.59 3.05
C TYR A 110 -7.88 -3.11 2.11
N GLU A 111 -9.13 -3.05 2.58
CA GLU A 111 -10.19 -2.37 1.84
C GLU A 111 -9.83 -0.88 1.65
N GLY A 112 -10.03 -0.36 0.44
CA GLY A 112 -9.65 1.00 0.05
C GLY A 112 -8.79 1.08 -1.20
N ALA A 113 -8.25 2.28 -1.47
CA ALA A 113 -7.46 2.56 -2.66
C ALA A 113 -6.12 1.81 -2.65
N ILE A 114 -5.68 1.36 -3.83
CA ILE A 114 -4.39 0.69 -4.01
C ILE A 114 -3.75 1.08 -5.33
N ALA A 115 -2.45 1.37 -5.29
CA ALA A 115 -1.67 1.70 -6.47
C ALA A 115 -1.20 0.43 -7.21
N LEU A 116 -1.30 0.46 -8.54
CA LEU A 116 -0.89 -0.59 -9.47
C LEU A 116 -0.02 0.04 -10.56
N GLU A 117 1.13 -0.56 -10.82
CA GLU A 117 2.03 -0.16 -11.90
C GLU A 117 1.63 -0.87 -13.21
N PHE A 118 1.20 -0.11 -14.22
CA PHE A 118 0.79 -0.65 -15.50
C PHE A 118 1.31 0.24 -16.63
N MET A 119 1.99 -0.36 -17.62
CA MET A 119 2.60 0.36 -18.74
C MET A 119 3.46 1.57 -18.29
N ASP A 120 4.31 1.37 -17.28
CA ASP A 120 5.18 2.41 -16.69
C ASP A 120 4.43 3.61 -16.06
N HIS A 121 3.12 3.48 -15.85
CA HIS A 121 2.28 4.44 -15.14
C HIS A 121 1.74 3.85 -13.83
N ILE A 122 1.46 4.73 -12.85
CA ILE A 122 0.76 4.34 -11.63
C ILE A 122 -0.72 4.58 -11.84
N GLU A 123 -1.46 3.48 -11.88
CA GLU A 123 -2.91 3.42 -11.91
C GLU A 123 -3.45 3.13 -10.51
N PHE A 124 -4.69 3.54 -10.23
CA PHE A 124 -5.32 3.31 -8.94
C PHE A 124 -6.52 2.38 -9.07
N GLY A 125 -6.44 1.25 -8.37
CA GLY A 125 -7.58 0.38 -8.11
C GLY A 125 -8.14 0.61 -6.70
N GLU A 126 -9.21 -0.12 -6.39
CA GLU A 126 -9.83 -0.13 -5.07
C GLU A 126 -10.08 -1.58 -4.66
N VAL A 127 -9.55 -1.99 -3.51
CA VAL A 127 -9.95 -3.23 -2.86
C VAL A 127 -11.30 -2.97 -2.19
N VAL A 128 -12.34 -3.58 -2.72
CA VAL A 128 -13.72 -3.42 -2.20
C VAL A 128 -13.98 -4.37 -1.03
N HIS A 129 -13.36 -5.55 -1.06
CA HIS A 129 -13.58 -6.59 -0.06
C HIS A 129 -12.40 -7.54 0.01
N VAL A 130 -12.03 -7.95 1.22
CA VAL A 130 -10.99 -8.97 1.46
C VAL A 130 -11.43 -9.95 2.54
N GLU A 131 -11.16 -11.24 2.31
CA GLU A 131 -11.41 -12.32 3.26
C GLU A 131 -10.12 -13.09 3.54
N PRO A 132 -9.79 -13.35 4.82
CA PRO A 132 -10.36 -12.69 6.01
C PRO A 132 -10.05 -11.17 6.03
N ARG A 133 -10.85 -10.39 6.76
CA ARG A 133 -10.67 -8.93 6.80
C ARG A 133 -9.38 -8.50 7.50
N ASP A 134 -9.00 -9.22 8.54
CA ASP A 134 -7.87 -8.85 9.38
C ASP A 134 -6.58 -9.43 8.81
N PHE A 135 -5.65 -8.53 8.45
CA PHE A 135 -4.25 -8.84 8.16
C PHE A 135 -4.02 -9.91 7.09
N SER A 136 -4.66 -9.70 5.94
CA SER A 136 -4.57 -10.58 4.79
C SER A 136 -3.41 -10.22 3.86
N VAL A 137 -2.71 -11.24 3.37
CA VAL A 137 -1.73 -11.13 2.27
C VAL A 137 -2.21 -11.88 1.04
N VAL A 138 -2.02 -11.30 -0.13
CA VAL A 138 -2.34 -12.01 -1.39
C VAL A 138 -1.35 -13.16 -1.57
N ALA A 139 -1.87 -14.36 -1.79
CA ALA A 139 -1.12 -15.56 -2.08
C ALA A 139 -1.45 -16.08 -3.50
N GLU A 140 -0.69 -17.06 -3.97
CA GLU A 140 -0.89 -17.67 -5.30
C GLU A 140 -2.28 -18.26 -5.47
N ASP A 141 -2.84 -18.83 -4.40
CA ASP A 141 -4.15 -19.48 -4.35
C ASP A 141 -5.30 -18.53 -3.96
N THR A 142 -5.03 -17.24 -3.73
CA THR A 142 -6.07 -16.26 -3.43
C THR A 142 -7.02 -16.10 -4.63
N ALA A 143 -8.33 -16.23 -4.40
CA ALA A 143 -9.34 -15.98 -5.43
C ALA A 143 -9.51 -14.47 -5.65
N LEU A 144 -9.14 -13.99 -6.85
CA LEU A 144 -9.28 -12.59 -7.24
C LEU A 144 -10.54 -12.40 -8.09
N ARG A 145 -11.39 -11.45 -7.71
CA ARG A 145 -12.52 -11.00 -8.52
C ARG A 145 -12.32 -9.55 -8.91
N LEU A 146 -12.13 -9.29 -10.19
CA LEU A 146 -11.98 -7.94 -10.72
C LEU A 146 -13.31 -7.43 -11.27
N VAL A 147 -13.60 -6.18 -10.95
CA VAL A 147 -14.72 -5.40 -11.49
C VAL A 147 -14.09 -4.24 -12.24
N GLU A 148 -14.11 -4.29 -13.56
CA GLU A 148 -13.58 -3.21 -14.38
C GLU A 148 -14.48 -1.98 -14.27
N VAL A 149 -13.88 -0.82 -14.08
CA VAL A 149 -14.56 0.47 -14.07
C VAL A 149 -14.02 1.30 -15.22
N PRO A 150 -14.88 1.91 -16.06
CA PRO A 150 -14.42 2.83 -17.09
C PRO A 150 -13.67 3.99 -16.43
N VAL A 151 -12.51 4.35 -16.98
CA VAL A 151 -11.76 5.51 -16.54
C VAL A 151 -12.51 6.74 -17.05
N GLU A 152 -13.10 7.53 -16.15
CA GLU A 152 -13.66 8.82 -16.54
C GLU A 152 -12.49 9.78 -16.83
N GLU A 153 -12.31 10.16 -18.09
CA GLU A 153 -11.44 11.26 -18.48
C GLU A 153 -12.05 12.57 -17.97
N ASN A 154 -11.83 12.90 -16.70
CA ASN A 154 -12.08 14.26 -16.23
C ASN A 154 -10.95 15.15 -16.76
N GLU A 155 -11.03 15.56 -18.04
CA GLU A 155 -10.25 16.67 -18.57
C GLU A 155 -10.54 17.92 -17.73
N ILE A 156 -9.64 18.28 -16.82
CA ILE A 156 -9.63 19.62 -16.23
C ILE A 156 -9.10 20.57 -17.29
N VAL A 157 -9.99 21.06 -18.16
CA VAL A 157 -9.66 22.12 -19.12
C VAL A 157 -9.53 23.43 -18.33
N TYR A 158 -8.29 23.84 -18.04
CA TYR A 158 -8.02 25.21 -17.60
C TYR A 158 -8.23 26.17 -18.79
N ALA A 159 -9.48 26.60 -18.99
CA ALA A 159 -9.77 27.71 -19.89
C ALA A 159 -9.22 29.00 -19.27
N ARG A 160 -8.15 29.54 -19.85
CA ARG A 160 -7.67 30.90 -19.55
C ARG A 160 -8.79 31.88 -19.92
N ARG A 161 -9.43 32.51 -18.93
CA ARG A 161 -10.33 33.65 -19.18
C ARG A 161 -9.52 34.74 -19.87
N ARG A 162 -9.90 35.09 -21.10
CA ARG A 162 -9.48 36.32 -21.78
C ARG A 162 -10.21 37.51 -21.17
#